data_AF-A0AB36I6P4-F1
#
_entry.id   AF-A0AB36I6P4-F1
#
_cell.length_a   1.000
_cell.length_b   1.000
_cell.length_c   1.000
_cell.angle_alpha   90.00
_cell.angle_beta   90.00
_cell.angle_gamma   90.00
#
_symmetry.space_group_name_H-M   'P 1'
#
loop_
_entity.id
_entity.type
_entity.pdbx_description
1 polymer ?
#
loop_
_entity_poly.entity_id
_entity_poly.type
_entity_poly.pdbx_seq_one_letter_code
_entity_poly.pdbx_strand_id
1 'polypeptide(L)' 'MAELKDLTNHDSVRDQIRQYSNLISLTADNLQDLKARVKSLDNGNYEQELDAINQAQSKLYEALKALELD' A
#
# COMPACT_ATOMS: atom_id res chain seq x y z
N MET A 1 -6.38 -30.76 -13.27
CA MET A 1 -7.20 -29.97 -12.31
C MET A 1 -6.26 -29.62 -11.18
N ALA A 2 -5.85 -28.36 -11.08
CA ALA A 2 -4.96 -27.93 -10.02
C ALA A 2 -5.71 -28.07 -8.70
N GLU A 3 -5.18 -28.91 -7.80
CA GLU A 3 -5.62 -28.97 -6.42
C GLU A 3 -5.66 -27.53 -5.88
N LEU A 4 -6.83 -27.13 -5.39
CA LEU A 4 -6.93 -26.02 -4.46
C LEU A 4 -5.99 -26.37 -3.30
N LYS A 5 -4.78 -25.80 -3.34
CA LYS A 5 -3.78 -25.92 -2.29
C LYS A 5 -4.45 -25.42 -1.03
N ASP A 6 -4.73 -26.36 -0.15
CA ASP A 6 -5.54 -26.21 1.05
C ASP A 6 -5.22 -24.91 1.78
N LEU A 7 -6.22 -24.03 1.90
CA LEU A 7 -6.16 -22.76 2.64
C LEU A 7 -6.14 -22.95 4.17
N THR A 8 -5.83 -24.17 4.63
CA THR A 8 -5.91 -24.61 6.03
C THR A 8 -4.55 -24.65 6.75
N ASN A 9 -3.47 -24.21 6.09
CA ASN A 9 -2.13 -24.21 6.68
C ASN A 9 -1.67 -22.79 7.06
N HIS A 10 -1.13 -22.63 8.27
CA HIS A 10 -0.65 -21.36 8.84
C HIS A 10 0.34 -20.63 7.92
N ASP A 11 1.14 -21.37 7.14
CA ASP A 11 2.07 -20.82 6.15
C ASP A 11 1.35 -20.15 4.96
N SER A 12 0.18 -20.67 4.55
CA SER A 12 -0.65 -20.04 3.50
C SER A 12 -1.21 -18.69 3.94
N VAL A 13 -1.57 -18.56 5.22
CA VAL A 13 -2.02 -17.28 5.80
C VAL A 13 -0.87 -16.29 5.90
N ARG A 14 0.32 -16.73 6.33
CA ARG A 14 1.53 -15.90 6.35
C ARG A 14 1.93 -15.42 4.96
N ASP A 15 1.85 -16.29 3.96
CA ASP A 15 2.14 -15.92 2.57
C ASP A 15 1.13 -14.91 2.03
N GLN A 16 -0.15 -15.03 2.37
CA GLN A 16 -1.16 -14.02 2.02
C GLN A 16 -0.91 -12.69 2.72
N ILE A 17 -0.55 -12.69 4.00
CA ILE A 17 -0.19 -11.47 4.74
C ILE A 17 1.00 -10.77 4.08
N ARG A 18 2.02 -11.52 3.66
CA ARG A 18 3.17 -10.98 2.91
C ARG A 18 2.76 -10.40 1.56
N GLN A 19 1.86 -11.07 0.82
CA GLN A 19 1.34 -10.53 -0.45
C GLN A 19 0.62 -9.20 -0.24
N TYR A 20 -0.24 -9.09 0.77
CA TYR A 20 -0.91 -7.83 1.10
C TYR A 20 0.06 -6.76 1.56
N SER A 21 1.09 -7.12 2.35
CA SER A 21 2.16 -6.19 2.76
C SER A 21 2.88 -5.61 1.54
N ASN A 22 3.22 -6.45 0.56
CA ASN A 22 3.85 -6.00 -0.68
C ASN A 22 2.94 -5.06 -1.49
N LEU A 23 1.63 -5.36 -1.57
CA LEU A 23 0.67 -4.50 -2.26
C LEU A 23 0.51 -3.14 -1.58
N ILE A 24 0.51 -3.11 -0.24
CA ILE A 24 0.44 -1.88 0.55
C ILE A 24 1.68 -1.03 0.30
N SER A 25 2.88 -1.64 0.36
CA SER A 25 4.15 -0.95 0.07
C SER A 25 4.15 -0.35 -1.33
N LEU A 26 3.80 -1.15 -2.34
CA LEU A 26 3.73 -0.69 -3.74
C LEU A 26 2.74 0.48 -3.90
N THR A 27 1.61 0.42 -3.20
CA THR A 27 0.60 1.48 -3.25
C THR A 27 1.10 2.76 -2.59
N ALA A 28 1.83 2.65 -1.47
CA ALA A 28 2.45 3.81 -0.80
C ALA A 28 3.51 4.49 -1.68
N ASP A 29 4.30 3.70 -2.42
CA ASP A 29 5.29 4.21 -3.38
C ASP A 29 4.61 4.91 -4.57
N ASN A 30 3.55 4.31 -5.12
CA ASN A 30 2.78 4.95 -6.20
C ASN A 30 2.14 6.29 -5.76
N LEU A 31 1.72 6.40 -4.49
CA LEU A 31 1.23 7.67 -3.93
C LEU A 31 2.35 8.70 -3.76
N GLN A 32 3.56 8.28 -3.40
CA GLN A 32 4.72 9.15 -3.35
C GLN A 32 5.03 9.75 -4.73
N ASP A 33 4.98 8.92 -5.77
CA ASP A 33 5.18 9.36 -7.15
C ASP A 33 4.06 10.29 -7.63
N LEU A 34 2.81 9.99 -7.29
CA LEU A 34 1.68 10.87 -7.58
C LEU A 34 1.86 12.24 -6.92
N LYS A 35 2.26 12.27 -5.64
CA LYS A 35 2.55 13.51 -4.90
C LYS A 35 3.64 14.32 -5.58
N ALA A 36 4.72 13.68 -6.05
CA ALA A 36 5.79 14.35 -6.77
C ALA A 36 5.28 14.96 -8.09
N ARG A 37 4.46 14.20 -8.84
CA ARG A 37 3.82 14.70 -10.07
C ARG A 37 2.91 15.88 -9.82
N VAL A 38 2.04 15.81 -8.82
CA VAL A 38 1.13 16.92 -8.45
C VAL A 38 1.93 18.16 -8.06
N LYS A 39 3.01 18.03 -7.29
CA LYS A 39 3.89 19.16 -6.94
C LYS A 39 4.62 19.78 -8.14
N SER A 40 4.77 19.05 -9.24
CA SER A 40 5.40 19.55 -10.47
C SER A 40 4.43 20.30 -11.39
N LEU A 41 3.12 20.24 -11.12
CA LEU A 41 2.10 20.96 -11.87
C LEU A 41 2.11 22.44 -11.47
N ASP A 42 2.11 23.33 -12.46
CA ASP A 42 2.15 24.79 -12.29
C ASP A 42 0.78 25.47 -12.54
N ASN A 43 -0.26 24.67 -12.78
CA ASN A 43 -1.56 25.12 -13.28
C ASN A 43 -2.69 25.12 -12.23
N GLY A 44 -2.40 25.03 -10.93
CA GLY A 44 -3.43 25.05 -9.89
C GLY A 44 -2.91 25.03 -8.46
N ASN A 45 -3.82 25.32 -7.51
CA ASN A 45 -3.61 25.01 -6.10
C ASN A 45 -4.10 23.57 -5.85
N TYR A 46 -3.17 22.69 -5.48
CA TYR A 46 -3.41 21.28 -5.21
C TYR A 46 -3.28 20.90 -3.73
N GLU A 47 -3.39 21.85 -2.81
CA GLU A 47 -3.22 21.62 -1.37
C GLU A 47 -4.16 20.53 -0.84
N GLN A 48 -5.41 20.49 -1.28
CA GLN A 48 -6.40 19.49 -0.84
C GLN A 48 -6.03 18.09 -1.33
N GLU A 49 -5.63 17.96 -2.59
CA GLU A 49 -5.19 16.71 -3.19
C GLU A 49 -3.90 16.21 -2.54
N LEU A 50 -2.94 17.10 -2.30
CA LEU A 50 -1.69 16.77 -1.63
C LEU A 50 -1.93 16.30 -0.19
N ASP A 51 -2.86 16.93 0.53
CA ASP A 51 -3.24 16.49 1.88
C ASP A 51 -3.90 15.12 1.86
N ALA A 52 -4.85 14.87 0.94
CA ALA A 52 -5.48 13.57 0.78
C ALA A 52 -4.46 12.46 0.46
N ILE A 53 -3.49 12.74 -0.43
CA ILE A 53 -2.40 11.81 -0.77
C ILE A 53 -1.55 11.51 0.47
N ASN A 54 -1.17 12.54 1.25
CA ASN A 54 -0.39 12.36 2.48
C ASN A 54 -1.13 11.49 3.50
N GLN A 55 -2.42 11.75 3.72
CA GLN A 55 -3.24 10.98 4.66
C GLN A 55 -3.35 9.52 4.23
N ALA A 56 -3.58 9.24 2.95
CA ALA A 56 -3.64 7.89 2.42
C ALA A 56 -2.30 7.16 2.58
N GLN A 57 -1.19 7.83 2.25
CA GLN A 57 0.15 7.28 2.39
C GLN A 57 0.49 6.94 3.86
N SER A 58 0.14 7.82 4.82
CA SER A 58 0.34 7.54 6.26
C SER A 58 -0.41 6.29 6.70
N LYS A 59 -1.69 6.16 6.32
CA LYS A 59 -2.51 4.99 6.66
C LYS A 59 -1.97 3.69 6.07
N LEU A 60 -1.38 3.75 4.87
CA LEU A 60 -0.73 2.58 4.26
C LEU A 60 0.53 2.18 5.03
N TYR A 61 1.37 3.13 5.46
CA TYR A 61 2.55 2.79 6.29
C TYR A 61 2.15 2.24 7.66
N GLU A 62 1.09 2.77 8.28
CA GLU A 62 0.52 2.21 9.51
C GLU A 62 0.02 0.78 9.31
N ALA A 63 -0.70 0.52 8.21
CA ALA A 63 -1.17 -0.80 7.85
C ALA A 63 -0.01 -1.78 7.56
N LEU A 64 1.03 -1.32 6.88
CA LEU A 64 2.23 -2.11 6.60
C LEU A 64 2.89 -2.57 7.91
N LYS A 65 3.10 -1.62 8.83
CA LYS A 65 3.67 -1.89 10.15
C LYS A 65 2.81 -2.86 10.97
N ALA A 66 1.48 -2.77 10.87
CA ALA A 66 0.57 -3.68 11.55
C ALA A 66 0.61 -5.12 11.01
N LEU A 67 1.12 -5.31 9.78
CA LEU A 67 1.26 -6.61 9.13
C LEU A 67 2.70 -7.18 9.22
N GLU A 68 3.63 -6.47 9.86
CA GLU A 68 4.95 -7.02 10.18
C GLU A 68 4.77 -8.15 11.21
N LEU A 69 4.96 -9.38 10.75
CA LEU A 69 4.95 -10.58 11.59
C LEU A 69 6.39 -10.88 12.00
N ASP A 70 6.66 -10.83 13.31
CA ASP A 70 7.92 -11.29 13.93
C ASP A 70 8.18 -12.79 13.70
#